data_AF-A0A9P4QGK5-F1
#
_entry.id   AF-A0A9P4QGK5-F1
#
_cell.length_a   1.000
_cell.length_b   1.000
_cell.length_c   1.000
_cell.angle_alpha   90.00
_cell.angle_beta   90.00
_cell.angle_gamma   90.00
#
_symmetry.space_group_name_H-M   'P 1'
#
loop_
_entity.id
_entity.type
_entity.pdbx_description
1 polymer ?
#
loop_
_entity_poly.entity_id
_entity_poly.type
_entity_poly.pdbx_seq_one_letter_code
_entity_poly.pdbx_strand_id
1 'polypeptide(L)'
;MDPKIQAEVDRTEPDVPFRASTSHLHHTWARTFQSRPELYLQPHTLAEVQKIVTLARKCRRRLVVVGCGHSPSDLTCTSSWMVNLDHLNRILKVDSTRKKLLVEGGIRMRDLNAEAAKHGLTMPNLGSIHDQSITGAISTATHGSSLQHGLLSEDVTSLRIVLSNGQAVRCSAEQNPDLFRAALVSLGALGIIVELEFQMADACNIEWKQTLRPLSDILARWETDLWTQKEYTRVWWMPYMKRGIIWSAEKTEKAEKAPQESWYGGSVGFYTYHNLLWLSNYVPSILPWVEWFVFGMQYGFRTDNTTTAVEPLRTGLLMNCLYSQFVNEWAIPLRKGPEAITRLSAWINREPGAGDIPFDNTGLYVHCPVEVRVSNTFTAPERRGAAYAKPFLDNAARDGPTLYLNATLYRPYLRDPPCRDRYYEAFEWLMKEMGGQPHWAKNFTYTDKEYVGQMLGEEGRKWAEVRDEADPEGMFLGEWHKRNLPLGEMSRPLHEREVKRAKAADGGQFWQGAITGRGLRLTNIKPLELPARQGSGSESDSVSGFKPDTPSVASSSGESFDMMHGAEAEKSVLYDGNDEPDARYHGHPQSGITGTQVFDKM
;
A
#
# COMPACT_ATOMS: atom_id res chain seq x y z
N MET A 1 5.96 8.96 -29.28
CA MET A 1 6.94 9.64 -28.41
C MET A 1 7.18 11.06 -28.97
N ASP A 2 7.44 12.07 -28.14
CA ASP A 2 7.82 13.42 -28.61
C ASP A 2 9.08 13.31 -29.49
N PRO A 3 9.10 13.86 -30.73
CA PRO A 3 10.26 13.81 -31.63
C PRO A 3 11.56 14.32 -30.99
N LYS A 4 11.49 15.27 -30.04
CA LYS A 4 12.66 15.76 -29.31
C LYS A 4 13.24 14.72 -28.37
N ILE A 5 12.38 13.91 -27.72
CA ILE A 5 12.84 12.81 -26.88
C ILE A 5 13.48 11.73 -27.76
N GLN A 6 12.83 11.39 -28.88
CA GLN A 6 13.39 10.41 -29.82
C GLN A 6 14.79 10.82 -30.32
N ALA A 7 14.96 12.09 -30.71
CA ALA A 7 16.27 12.58 -31.14
C ALA A 7 17.35 12.51 -30.04
N GLU A 8 16.99 12.68 -28.77
CA GLU A 8 17.95 12.49 -27.66
C GLU A 8 18.24 11.01 -27.41
N VAL A 9 17.25 10.12 -27.58
CA VAL A 9 17.44 8.66 -27.51
C VAL A 9 18.37 8.19 -28.61
N ASP A 10 18.21 8.67 -29.85
CA ASP A 10 19.04 8.27 -30.99
C ASP A 10 20.52 8.69 -30.85
N ARG A 11 20.80 9.66 -29.96
CA ARG A 11 22.17 10.11 -29.62
C ARG A 11 22.84 9.31 -28.51
N THR A 12 22.13 8.39 -27.88
CA THR A 12 22.68 7.54 -26.81
C THR A 12 23.18 6.22 -27.37
N GLU A 13 23.99 5.50 -26.57
CA GLU A 13 24.52 4.20 -26.95
C GLU A 13 23.36 3.21 -27.28
N PRO A 14 23.38 2.57 -28.47
CA PRO A 14 22.27 1.76 -28.95
C PRO A 14 22.15 0.40 -28.25
N ASP A 15 23.21 -0.06 -27.59
CA ASP A 15 23.30 -1.33 -26.87
C ASP A 15 22.62 -1.30 -25.48
N VAL A 16 22.39 -0.11 -24.91
CA VAL A 16 21.58 0.06 -23.69
C VAL A 16 20.13 0.39 -24.07
N PRO A 17 19.15 -0.52 -23.87
CA PRO A 17 17.77 -0.29 -24.30
C PRO A 17 17.10 0.91 -23.60
N PHE A 18 16.17 1.59 -24.28
CA PHE A 18 15.26 2.57 -23.69
C PHE A 18 13.81 2.09 -23.85
N ARG A 19 13.32 1.37 -22.84
CA ARG A 19 12.04 0.67 -22.87
C ARG A 19 10.91 1.58 -22.39
N ALA A 20 10.28 2.29 -23.32
CA ALA A 20 9.27 3.29 -23.01
C ALA A 20 7.92 2.99 -23.67
N SER A 21 6.84 3.19 -22.92
CA SER A 21 5.45 3.14 -23.38
C SER A 21 4.74 4.49 -23.17
N THR A 22 3.87 4.88 -24.10
CA THR A 22 3.06 6.12 -24.03
C THR A 22 1.58 5.86 -23.71
N SER A 23 1.19 4.59 -23.54
CA SER A 23 -0.20 4.16 -23.36
C SER A 23 -0.58 3.86 -21.92
N HIS A 24 0.38 3.88 -20.99
CA HIS A 24 0.14 3.53 -19.60
C HIS A 24 -0.82 4.53 -18.91
N LEU A 25 -1.85 4.00 -18.26
CA LEU A 25 -2.70 4.73 -17.32
C LEU A 25 -2.39 4.23 -15.92
N HIS A 26 -1.77 5.09 -15.11
CA HIS A 26 -1.44 4.77 -13.73
C HIS A 26 -2.67 4.94 -12.83
N HIS A 27 -2.83 4.04 -11.87
CA HIS A 27 -3.78 4.17 -10.78
C HIS A 27 -3.18 3.66 -9.47
N THR A 28 -3.59 4.24 -8.35
CA THR A 28 -3.32 3.63 -7.04
C THR A 28 -4.15 2.35 -6.89
N TRP A 29 -3.72 1.40 -6.05
CA TRP A 29 -4.44 0.13 -5.84
C TRP A 29 -5.90 0.34 -5.46
N ALA A 30 -6.16 1.31 -4.58
CA ALA A 30 -7.52 1.66 -4.18
C ALA A 30 -8.27 2.47 -5.25
N ARG A 31 -7.67 2.81 -6.39
CA ARG A 31 -8.23 3.71 -7.42
C ARG A 31 -8.73 5.03 -6.85
N THR A 32 -8.01 5.56 -5.87
CA THR A 32 -8.27 6.89 -5.30
C THR A 32 -7.69 7.97 -6.19
N PHE A 33 -6.58 7.66 -6.87
CA PHE A 33 -5.89 8.52 -7.81
C PHE A 33 -5.56 7.79 -9.10
N GLN A 34 -5.58 8.54 -10.19
CA GLN A 34 -5.15 8.14 -11.51
C GLN A 34 -4.31 9.23 -12.14
N SER A 35 -3.33 8.88 -12.95
CA SER A 35 -2.57 9.84 -13.75
C SER A 35 -2.07 9.19 -15.03
N ARG A 36 -1.82 9.99 -16.06
CA ARG A 36 -1.25 9.50 -17.31
C ARG A 36 0.17 10.06 -17.50
N PRO A 37 1.24 9.27 -17.26
CA PRO A 37 2.59 9.71 -17.55
C PRO A 37 2.79 9.92 -19.06
N GLU A 38 3.69 10.83 -19.44
CA GLU A 38 4.16 10.98 -20.82
C GLU A 38 4.86 9.71 -21.29
N LEU A 39 5.72 9.14 -20.43
CA LEU A 39 6.42 7.87 -20.64
C LEU A 39 6.35 6.99 -19.39
N TYR A 40 6.02 5.73 -19.60
CA TYR A 40 6.17 4.65 -18.63
C TYR A 40 7.37 3.78 -19.03
N LEU A 41 8.32 3.64 -18.10
CA LEU A 41 9.65 3.10 -18.34
C LEU A 41 9.88 1.87 -17.46
N GLN A 42 10.43 0.81 -18.05
CA GLN A 42 10.64 -0.47 -17.38
C GLN A 42 12.09 -0.97 -17.62
N PRO A 43 13.07 -0.47 -16.85
CA PRO A 43 14.47 -0.85 -17.01
C PRO A 43 14.74 -2.26 -16.48
N HIS A 44 15.65 -2.98 -17.14
CA HIS A 44 16.09 -4.33 -16.75
C HIS A 44 17.49 -4.35 -16.12
N THR A 45 18.24 -3.25 -16.24
CA THR A 45 19.64 -3.18 -15.79
C THR A 45 19.96 -1.81 -15.19
N LEU A 46 21.05 -1.74 -14.43
CA LEU A 46 21.58 -0.49 -13.92
C LEU A 46 21.88 0.53 -15.04
N ALA A 47 22.46 0.08 -16.15
CA ALA A 47 22.78 0.94 -17.29
C ALA A 47 21.51 1.57 -17.89
N GLU A 48 20.42 0.80 -18.00
CA GLU A 48 19.12 1.33 -18.46
C GLU A 48 18.57 2.40 -17.50
N VAL A 49 18.70 2.22 -16.17
CA VAL A 49 18.32 3.23 -15.17
C VAL A 49 19.14 4.51 -15.32
N GLN A 50 20.46 4.40 -15.47
CA GLN A 50 21.34 5.56 -15.66
C GLN A 50 21.05 6.30 -16.98
N LYS A 51 20.73 5.55 -18.04
CA LYS A 51 20.28 6.09 -19.32
C LYS A 51 18.96 6.86 -19.18
N ILE A 52 17.98 6.32 -18.46
CA ILE A 52 16.71 6.99 -18.15
C ILE A 52 16.95 8.32 -17.42
N VAL A 53 17.75 8.32 -16.36
CA VAL A 53 18.07 9.52 -15.58
C VAL A 53 18.76 10.58 -16.46
N THR A 54 19.73 10.16 -17.26
CA THR A 54 20.46 11.06 -18.17
C THR A 54 19.53 11.69 -19.20
N LEU A 55 18.66 10.90 -19.81
CA LEU A 55 17.68 11.37 -20.79
C LEU A 55 16.63 12.29 -20.16
N ALA A 56 16.13 11.96 -18.96
CA ALA A 56 15.16 12.79 -18.25
C ALA A 56 15.74 14.18 -17.94
N ARG A 57 16.98 14.25 -17.47
CA ARG A 57 17.71 15.50 -17.24
C ARG A 57 17.86 16.31 -18.53
N LYS A 58 18.34 15.69 -19.63
CA LYS A 58 18.48 16.36 -20.94
C LYS A 58 17.14 16.86 -21.49
N CYS A 59 16.09 16.05 -21.35
CA CYS A 59 14.75 16.36 -21.82
C CYS A 59 13.97 17.28 -20.86
N ARG A 60 14.56 17.64 -19.71
CA ARG A 60 13.95 18.46 -18.65
C ARG A 60 12.63 17.84 -18.17
N ARG A 61 12.68 16.58 -17.76
CA ARG A 61 11.54 15.79 -17.30
C ARG A 61 11.74 15.34 -15.86
N ARG A 62 10.66 15.39 -15.10
CA ARG A 62 10.57 14.79 -13.77
C ARG A 62 10.47 13.27 -13.90
N LEU A 63 11.09 12.55 -12.98
CA LEU A 63 10.97 11.11 -12.78
C LEU A 63 10.17 10.80 -11.51
N VAL A 64 9.31 9.78 -11.61
CA VAL A 64 8.64 9.13 -10.46
C VAL A 64 8.91 7.66 -10.51
N VAL A 65 9.29 7.08 -9.37
CA VAL A 65 9.50 5.63 -9.25
C VAL A 65 8.24 5.00 -8.65
N VAL A 66 7.77 3.91 -9.26
CA VAL A 66 6.59 3.18 -8.80
C VAL A 66 6.86 1.68 -8.72
N GLY A 67 6.22 1.02 -7.76
CA GLY A 67 6.04 -0.44 -7.75
C GLY A 67 4.64 -0.79 -8.26
N CYS A 68 3.84 -1.50 -7.45
CA CYS A 68 2.47 -1.91 -7.76
C CYS A 68 1.39 -0.83 -7.52
N GLY A 69 1.76 0.43 -7.28
CA GLY A 69 0.79 1.50 -7.01
C GLY A 69 0.00 1.35 -5.70
N HIS A 70 0.45 0.53 -4.74
CA HIS A 70 -0.35 0.22 -3.55
C HIS A 70 -0.61 1.40 -2.58
N SER A 71 0.25 2.42 -2.60
CA SER A 71 0.08 3.61 -1.76
C SER A 71 -1.25 4.31 -2.09
N PRO A 72 -2.14 4.57 -1.11
CA PRO A 72 -3.39 5.28 -1.36
C PRO A 72 -3.23 6.79 -1.63
N SER A 73 -2.02 7.33 -1.50
CA SER A 73 -1.69 8.75 -1.73
C SER A 73 -1.38 9.10 -3.19
N ASP A 74 -1.48 10.38 -3.54
CA ASP A 74 -1.08 10.96 -4.84
C ASP A 74 0.44 11.10 -5.02
N LEU A 75 1.26 10.54 -4.11
CA LEU A 75 2.73 10.54 -4.18
C LEU A 75 3.27 10.00 -5.51
N THR A 76 2.60 8.99 -6.07
CA THR A 76 2.99 8.31 -7.31
C THR A 76 2.44 8.97 -8.58
N CYS A 77 1.63 10.03 -8.46
CA CYS A 77 1.03 10.69 -9.61
C CYS A 77 2.05 11.54 -10.38
N THR A 78 1.97 11.49 -11.71
CA THR A 78 2.81 12.27 -12.62
C THR A 78 2.17 12.33 -14.02
N SER A 79 2.40 13.45 -14.70
CA SER A 79 2.19 13.63 -16.14
C SER A 79 3.51 13.64 -16.92
N SER A 80 4.64 13.53 -16.20
CA SER A 80 6.00 13.40 -16.73
C SER A 80 6.38 11.92 -16.89
N TRP A 81 7.60 11.51 -16.55
CA TRP A 81 8.09 10.15 -16.75
C TRP A 81 7.90 9.32 -15.47
N MET A 82 7.43 8.10 -15.65
CA MET A 82 7.22 7.11 -14.60
C MET A 82 8.12 5.91 -14.85
N VAL A 83 8.82 5.47 -13.82
CA VAL A 83 9.75 4.33 -13.86
C VAL A 83 9.21 3.25 -12.95
N ASN A 84 8.91 2.08 -13.50
CA ASN A 84 8.56 0.89 -12.75
C ASN A 84 9.76 -0.06 -12.72
N LEU A 85 10.14 -0.50 -11.52
CA LEU A 85 11.34 -1.30 -11.32
C LEU A 85 11.08 -2.82 -11.35
N ASP A 86 9.90 -3.30 -11.73
CA ASP A 86 9.53 -4.72 -11.54
C ASP A 86 10.42 -5.72 -12.28
N HIS A 87 11.18 -5.28 -13.28
CA HIS A 87 12.17 -6.09 -14.00
C HIS A 87 13.59 -6.05 -13.39
N LEU A 88 13.80 -5.23 -12.36
CA LEU A 88 14.96 -5.26 -11.47
C LEU A 88 14.59 -6.01 -10.19
N ASN A 89 14.38 -7.32 -10.30
CA ASN A 89 13.81 -8.16 -9.24
C ASN A 89 14.67 -9.37 -8.86
N ARG A 90 15.95 -9.41 -9.25
CA ARG A 90 16.83 -10.55 -8.98
C ARG A 90 17.40 -10.53 -7.58
N ILE A 91 17.65 -11.73 -7.04
CA ILE A 91 18.55 -11.92 -5.90
C ILE A 91 19.97 -12.01 -6.43
N LEU A 92 20.81 -11.08 -6.02
CA LEU A 92 22.20 -10.96 -6.49
C LEU A 92 23.16 -11.78 -5.63
N LYS A 93 22.88 -11.91 -4.32
CA LYS A 93 23.69 -12.70 -3.40
C LYS A 93 22.87 -13.17 -2.20
N VAL A 94 23.13 -14.40 -1.77
CA VAL A 94 22.61 -14.97 -0.51
C VAL A 94 23.80 -15.30 0.40
N ASP A 95 23.84 -14.71 1.59
CA ASP A 95 24.77 -15.06 2.67
C ASP A 95 23.97 -15.70 3.80
N SER A 96 23.82 -17.03 3.78
CA SER A 96 23.08 -17.78 4.79
C SER A 96 23.75 -17.75 6.17
N THR A 97 25.07 -17.56 6.24
CA THR A 97 25.80 -17.49 7.51
C THR A 97 25.50 -16.17 8.24
N ARG A 98 25.53 -15.04 7.53
CA ARG A 98 25.18 -13.73 8.07
C ARG A 98 23.69 -13.42 7.99
N LYS A 99 22.91 -14.28 7.33
CA LYS A 99 21.48 -14.14 7.06
C LYS A 99 21.18 -12.84 6.30
N LYS A 100 21.94 -12.55 5.24
CA LYS A 100 21.77 -11.34 4.43
C LYS A 100 21.53 -11.66 2.98
N LEU A 101 20.62 -10.93 2.35
CA LEU A 101 20.34 -11.03 0.91
C LEU A 101 20.62 -9.69 0.25
N LEU A 102 21.44 -9.69 -0.79
CA LEU A 102 21.57 -8.56 -1.72
C LEU A 102 20.60 -8.76 -2.87
N VAL A 103 19.72 -7.81 -3.08
CA VAL A 103 18.62 -7.91 -4.06
C VAL A 103 18.48 -6.64 -4.87
N GLU A 104 17.94 -6.77 -6.07
CA GLU A 104 17.52 -5.63 -6.88
C GLU A 104 16.24 -4.99 -6.30
N GLY A 105 16.13 -3.67 -6.43
CA GLY A 105 15.17 -2.87 -5.67
C GLY A 105 13.70 -3.07 -6.06
N GLY A 106 13.43 -3.60 -7.24
CA GLY A 106 12.09 -3.88 -7.73
C GLY A 106 11.48 -5.20 -7.24
N ILE A 107 12.27 -6.07 -6.60
CA ILE A 107 11.76 -7.36 -6.11
C ILE A 107 10.57 -7.15 -5.17
N ARG A 108 9.50 -7.94 -5.38
CA ARG A 108 8.33 -7.94 -4.50
C ARG A 108 8.65 -8.70 -3.22
N MET A 109 8.10 -8.26 -2.09
CA MET A 109 8.34 -8.94 -0.81
C MET A 109 7.84 -10.40 -0.82
N ARG A 110 6.79 -10.70 -1.60
CA ARG A 110 6.34 -12.09 -1.84
C ARG A 110 7.46 -12.93 -2.45
N ASP A 111 8.04 -12.47 -3.55
CA ASP A 111 9.03 -13.21 -4.32
C ASP A 111 10.35 -13.30 -3.53
N LEU A 112 10.74 -12.23 -2.83
CA LEU A 112 11.86 -12.22 -1.90
C LEU A 112 11.73 -13.32 -0.83
N ASN A 113 10.58 -13.40 -0.16
CA ASN A 113 10.37 -14.42 0.88
C ASN A 113 10.27 -15.84 0.30
N ALA A 114 9.66 -16.01 -0.87
CA ALA A 114 9.57 -17.31 -1.53
C ALA A 114 10.97 -17.86 -1.89
N GLU A 115 11.85 -17.01 -2.41
CA GLU A 115 13.23 -17.39 -2.71
C GLU A 115 14.08 -17.56 -1.45
N ALA A 116 13.96 -16.66 -0.46
CA ALA A 116 14.68 -16.76 0.81
C ALA A 116 14.36 -18.06 1.56
N ALA A 117 13.10 -18.53 1.48
CA ALA A 117 12.68 -19.78 2.12
C ALA A 117 13.46 -21.00 1.61
N LYS A 118 13.91 -21.00 0.35
CA LYS A 118 14.75 -22.07 -0.22
C LYS A 118 16.12 -22.18 0.47
N HIS A 119 16.54 -21.11 1.14
CA HIS A 119 17.78 -21.03 1.91
C HIS A 119 17.55 -21.08 3.42
N GLY A 120 16.34 -21.47 3.87
CA GLY A 120 15.98 -21.51 5.29
C GLY A 120 15.87 -20.12 5.93
N LEU A 121 15.58 -19.09 5.13
CA LEU A 121 15.49 -17.69 5.58
C LEU A 121 14.10 -17.09 5.34
N THR A 122 13.76 -16.05 6.08
CA THR A 122 12.53 -15.26 5.93
C THR A 122 12.78 -13.82 6.36
N MET A 123 11.99 -12.86 5.87
CA MET A 123 11.98 -11.51 6.44
C MET A 123 11.53 -11.59 7.91
N PRO A 124 12.19 -10.89 8.85
CA PRO A 124 11.88 -10.98 10.28
C PRO A 124 10.55 -10.30 10.64
N ASN A 125 10.11 -9.33 9.84
CA ASN A 125 8.87 -8.60 10.04
C ASN A 125 8.28 -8.23 8.67
N LEU A 126 6.95 -8.15 8.60
CA LEU A 126 6.21 -7.80 7.38
C LEU A 126 5.10 -6.82 7.71
N GLY A 127 4.78 -5.96 6.74
CA GLY A 127 3.48 -5.28 6.73
C GLY A 127 2.35 -6.26 6.42
N SER A 128 1.12 -5.78 6.41
CA SER A 128 -0.06 -6.61 6.12
C SER A 128 -0.12 -7.12 4.66
N ILE A 129 0.77 -6.66 3.78
CA ILE A 129 0.73 -6.87 2.32
C ILE A 129 2.13 -7.12 1.80
N HIS A 130 2.30 -8.08 0.89
CA HIS A 130 3.61 -8.44 0.33
C HIS A 130 3.78 -8.19 -1.18
N ASP A 131 2.77 -7.65 -1.87
CA ASP A 131 2.85 -7.29 -3.29
C ASP A 131 3.66 -6.01 -3.55
N GLN A 132 4.00 -5.29 -2.48
CA GLN A 132 4.85 -4.10 -2.56
C GLN A 132 6.28 -4.50 -2.94
N SER A 133 6.95 -3.66 -3.74
CA SER A 133 8.40 -3.79 -3.92
C SER A 133 9.11 -3.47 -2.60
N ILE A 134 10.25 -4.11 -2.36
CA ILE A 134 11.02 -3.88 -1.13
C ILE A 134 11.44 -2.41 -0.99
N THR A 135 11.85 -1.76 -2.09
CA THR A 135 12.22 -0.34 -2.10
C THR A 135 11.03 0.58 -1.87
N GLY A 136 9.86 0.25 -2.42
CA GLY A 136 8.62 0.98 -2.16
C GLY A 136 8.22 0.92 -0.70
N ALA A 137 8.33 -0.27 -0.09
CA ALA A 137 8.00 -0.49 1.32
C ALA A 137 8.90 0.33 2.27
N ILE A 138 10.23 0.27 2.10
CA ILE A 138 11.14 1.05 2.96
C ILE A 138 10.97 2.56 2.73
N SER A 139 10.82 2.99 1.47
CA SER A 139 10.76 4.41 1.12
C SER A 139 9.57 5.14 1.75
N THR A 140 8.52 4.41 2.14
CA THR A 140 7.32 4.97 2.78
C THR A 140 7.18 4.59 4.25
N ALA A 141 8.26 4.17 4.91
CA ALA A 141 8.30 3.77 6.32
C ALA A 141 7.32 2.63 6.67
N THR A 142 7.19 1.62 5.80
CA THR A 142 6.34 0.46 6.11
C THR A 142 6.80 -0.21 7.40
N HIS A 143 5.84 -0.68 8.20
CA HIS A 143 6.08 -1.40 9.45
C HIS A 143 5.06 -2.54 9.62
N GLY A 144 5.45 -3.54 10.42
CA GLY A 144 4.55 -4.59 10.92
C GLY A 144 3.87 -4.19 12.23
N SER A 145 3.58 -5.19 13.08
CA SER A 145 2.99 -4.96 14.40
C SER A 145 3.68 -5.77 15.50
N SER A 146 4.71 -5.20 16.11
CA SER A 146 5.55 -5.84 17.14
C SER A 146 6.35 -4.82 17.94
N LEU A 147 6.49 -5.01 19.25
CA LEU A 147 7.44 -4.23 20.07
C LEU A 147 8.91 -4.66 19.93
N GLN A 148 9.16 -5.79 19.27
CA GLN A 148 10.50 -6.33 19.02
C GLN A 148 11.07 -5.88 17.66
N HIS A 149 10.27 -5.21 16.83
CA HIS A 149 10.65 -4.76 15.49
C HIS A 149 10.27 -3.29 15.28
N GLY A 150 11.06 -2.57 14.49
CA GLY A 150 10.76 -1.20 14.06
C GLY A 150 10.13 -1.14 12.67
N LEU A 151 10.55 -0.14 11.89
CA LEU A 151 10.23 -0.03 10.46
C LEU A 151 10.95 -1.13 9.67
N LEU A 152 10.43 -1.53 8.50
CA LEU A 152 11.12 -2.47 7.61
C LEU A 152 12.50 -1.96 7.18
N SER A 153 12.70 -0.64 7.14
CA SER A 153 14.00 -0.04 6.82
C SER A 153 15.08 -0.32 7.88
N GLU A 154 14.70 -0.75 9.10
CA GLU A 154 15.66 -1.16 10.15
C GLU A 154 16.51 -2.37 9.71
N ASP A 155 15.97 -3.23 8.86
CA ASP A 155 16.65 -4.43 8.36
C ASP A 155 17.51 -4.17 7.12
N VAL A 156 17.55 -2.95 6.59
CA VAL A 156 18.43 -2.61 5.46
C VAL A 156 19.83 -2.29 5.98
N THR A 157 20.85 -3.00 5.49
CA THR A 157 22.25 -2.79 5.93
C THR A 157 23.08 -1.95 4.96
N SER A 158 22.71 -1.97 3.67
CA SER A 158 23.26 -1.05 2.66
C SER A 158 22.33 -0.96 1.47
N LEU A 159 22.44 0.11 0.68
CA LEU A 159 21.71 0.26 -0.58
C LEU A 159 22.54 0.96 -1.65
N ARG A 160 22.11 0.81 -2.91
CA ARG A 160 22.63 1.55 -4.07
C ARG A 160 21.53 2.41 -4.66
N ILE A 161 21.81 3.70 -4.84
CA ILE A 161 20.87 4.68 -5.38
C ILE A 161 21.48 5.39 -6.60
N VAL A 162 20.69 5.55 -7.67
CA VAL A 162 21.04 6.36 -8.83
C VAL A 162 20.53 7.78 -8.60
N LEU A 163 21.44 8.74 -8.47
CA LEU A 163 21.14 10.16 -8.20
C LEU A 163 20.77 10.92 -9.48
N SER A 164 20.33 12.17 -9.33
CA SER A 164 19.89 13.03 -10.45
C SER A 164 20.97 13.27 -11.52
N ASN A 165 22.24 13.13 -11.16
CA ASN A 165 23.37 13.28 -12.06
C ASN A 165 23.69 12.00 -12.88
N GLY A 166 23.02 10.88 -12.58
CA GLY A 166 23.21 9.57 -13.21
C GLY A 166 24.23 8.66 -12.51
N GLN A 167 24.88 9.11 -11.44
CA GLN A 167 25.82 8.29 -10.68
C GLN A 167 25.08 7.29 -9.79
N ALA A 168 25.55 6.04 -9.78
CA ALA A 168 25.11 5.01 -8.85
C ALA A 168 26.01 5.04 -7.60
N VAL A 169 25.45 5.45 -6.47
CA VAL A 169 26.17 5.61 -5.20
C VAL A 169 25.74 4.52 -4.24
N ARG A 170 26.71 3.84 -3.63
CA ARG A 170 26.47 2.90 -2.53
C ARG A 170 26.54 3.65 -1.19
N CYS A 171 25.62 3.34 -0.28
CA CYS A 171 25.62 3.89 1.06
C CYS A 171 25.20 2.86 2.13
N SER A 172 25.71 3.02 3.34
CA SER A 172 25.47 2.23 4.56
C SER A 172 25.63 3.12 5.79
N ALA A 173 25.55 2.56 6.99
CA ALA A 173 25.82 3.28 8.24
C ALA A 173 27.27 3.84 8.30
N GLU A 174 28.22 3.22 7.59
CA GLU A 174 29.63 3.59 7.56
C GLU A 174 30.05 4.31 6.27
N GLN A 175 29.30 4.15 5.18
CA GLN A 175 29.60 4.74 3.87
C GLN A 175 28.49 5.69 3.44
N ASN A 176 28.79 6.98 3.24
CA ASN A 176 27.78 8.01 2.92
C ASN A 176 26.57 7.98 3.88
N PRO A 177 26.80 8.10 5.20
CA PRO A 177 25.77 7.85 6.22
C PRO A 177 24.55 8.75 6.10
N ASP A 178 24.73 10.02 5.75
CA ASP A 178 23.61 10.95 5.60
C ASP A 178 22.73 10.58 4.39
N LEU A 179 23.35 10.20 3.26
CA LEU A 179 22.62 9.67 2.11
C LEU A 179 21.88 8.37 2.46
N PHE A 180 22.51 7.48 3.25
CA PHE A 180 21.87 6.25 3.69
C PHE A 180 20.63 6.53 4.55
N ARG A 181 20.77 7.36 5.59
CA ARG A 181 19.67 7.76 6.48
C ARG A 181 18.54 8.45 5.73
N ALA A 182 18.84 9.24 4.71
CA ALA A 182 17.83 9.85 3.86
C ALA A 182 17.14 8.82 2.95
N ALA A 183 17.89 7.86 2.40
CA ALA A 183 17.38 6.86 1.46
C ALA A 183 16.52 5.77 2.12
N LEU A 184 16.75 5.45 3.39
CA LEU A 184 15.95 4.47 4.14
C LEU A 184 14.46 4.82 4.19
N VAL A 185 14.11 6.12 4.20
CA VAL A 185 12.75 6.65 4.00
C VAL A 185 12.84 7.82 3.01
N SER A 186 12.99 7.48 1.72
CA SER A 186 13.30 8.44 0.66
C SER A 186 12.09 9.16 0.08
N LEU A 187 10.90 8.56 0.19
CA LEU A 187 9.67 8.99 -0.51
C LEU A 187 9.84 9.11 -2.04
N GLY A 188 10.88 8.51 -2.62
CA GLY A 188 11.22 8.65 -4.03
C GLY A 188 11.80 10.01 -4.42
N ALA A 189 12.20 10.85 -3.46
CA ALA A 189 12.62 12.24 -3.69
C ALA A 189 14.13 12.44 -3.92
N LEU A 190 14.94 11.39 -3.73
CA LEU A 190 16.40 11.45 -3.77
C LEU A 190 17.00 10.93 -5.08
N GLY A 191 16.34 9.93 -5.67
CA GLY A 191 16.92 9.08 -6.69
C GLY A 191 16.20 7.75 -6.81
N ILE A 192 16.77 6.85 -7.62
CA ILE A 192 16.21 5.51 -7.87
C ILE A 192 17.03 4.48 -7.08
N ILE A 193 16.45 3.90 -6.04
CA ILE A 193 17.10 2.80 -5.29
C ILE A 193 17.02 1.54 -6.14
N VAL A 194 18.17 1.05 -6.60
CA VAL A 194 18.27 -0.06 -7.57
C VAL A 194 18.69 -1.37 -6.93
N GLU A 195 19.34 -1.34 -5.78
CA GLU A 195 19.79 -2.53 -5.04
C GLU A 195 19.75 -2.24 -3.53
N LEU A 196 19.50 -3.26 -2.72
CA LEU A 196 19.68 -3.19 -1.27
C LEU A 196 20.11 -4.53 -0.68
N GLU A 197 20.84 -4.47 0.43
CA GLU A 197 21.15 -5.62 1.28
C GLU A 197 20.20 -5.62 2.47
N PHE A 198 19.49 -6.73 2.67
CA PHE A 198 18.46 -6.88 3.70
C PHE A 198 18.84 -7.99 4.69
N GLN A 199 18.65 -7.71 5.97
CA GLN A 199 18.85 -8.64 7.08
C GLN A 199 17.63 -9.56 7.22
N MET A 200 17.88 -10.86 7.12
CA MET A 200 16.89 -11.92 7.25
C MET A 200 16.93 -12.57 8.65
N ALA A 201 15.89 -13.33 8.94
CA ALA A 201 15.82 -14.28 10.06
C ALA A 201 15.72 -15.72 9.55
N ASP A 202 15.86 -16.68 10.45
CA ASP A 202 15.61 -18.09 10.14
C ASP A 202 14.14 -18.29 9.78
N ALA A 203 13.89 -19.07 8.73
CA ALA A 203 12.55 -19.49 8.37
C ALA A 203 11.94 -20.27 9.54
N CYS A 204 10.74 -19.87 9.94
CA CYS A 204 9.99 -20.49 11.02
C CYS A 204 8.49 -20.38 10.75
N ASN A 205 7.73 -21.20 11.45
CA ASN A 205 6.29 -21.02 11.55
C ASN A 205 5.98 -20.03 12.66
N ILE A 206 4.80 -19.43 12.59
CA ILE A 206 4.20 -18.70 13.69
C ILE A 206 2.87 -19.37 14.07
N GLU A 207 2.62 -19.49 15.36
CA GLU A 207 1.29 -19.80 15.87
C GLU A 207 0.63 -18.48 16.21
N TRP A 208 -0.53 -18.23 15.62
CA TRP A 208 -1.33 -17.06 15.93
C TRP A 208 -2.66 -17.43 16.57
N LYS A 209 -3.12 -16.54 17.43
CA LYS A 209 -4.40 -16.59 18.12
C LYS A 209 -5.10 -15.27 17.92
N GLN A 210 -6.38 -15.35 17.59
CA GLN A 210 -7.27 -14.20 17.51
C GLN A 210 -8.37 -14.35 18.54
N THR A 211 -8.63 -13.33 19.35
CA THR A 211 -9.68 -13.36 20.39
C THR A 211 -10.49 -12.07 20.41
N LEU A 212 -11.83 -12.18 20.41
CA LEU A 212 -12.73 -11.03 20.57
C LEU A 212 -12.87 -10.65 22.04
N ARG A 213 -12.53 -9.41 22.42
CA ARG A 213 -12.61 -8.93 23.82
C ARG A 213 -13.38 -7.61 23.95
N PRO A 214 -13.96 -7.29 25.12
CA PRO A 214 -14.46 -5.96 25.42
C PRO A 214 -13.35 -4.90 25.29
N LEU A 215 -13.71 -3.70 24.84
CA LEU A 215 -12.76 -2.58 24.78
C LEU A 215 -12.19 -2.26 26.17
N SER A 216 -13.00 -2.35 27.22
CA SER A 216 -12.55 -2.12 28.61
C SER A 216 -11.43 -3.08 29.04
N ASP A 217 -11.46 -4.34 28.58
CA ASP A 217 -10.40 -5.32 28.85
C ASP A 217 -9.12 -4.98 28.08
N ILE A 218 -9.25 -4.59 26.80
CA ILE A 218 -8.13 -4.16 25.98
C ILE A 218 -7.43 -2.95 26.61
N LEU A 219 -8.21 -1.94 27.04
CA LEU A 219 -7.68 -0.73 27.69
C LEU A 219 -7.03 -1.05 29.05
N ALA A 220 -7.64 -1.94 29.85
CA ALA A 220 -7.08 -2.34 31.14
C ALA A 220 -5.74 -3.09 31.01
N ARG A 221 -5.53 -3.82 29.91
CA ARG A 221 -4.28 -4.56 29.63
C ARG A 221 -3.23 -3.75 28.87
N TRP A 222 -3.55 -2.51 28.48
CA TRP A 222 -2.74 -1.73 27.55
C TRP A 222 -1.30 -1.50 28.02
N GLU A 223 -1.14 -1.13 29.30
CA GLU A 223 0.17 -0.84 29.89
C GLU A 223 0.85 -2.06 30.52
N THR A 224 0.17 -3.21 30.56
CA THR A 224 0.67 -4.42 31.20
C THR A 224 1.21 -5.40 30.17
N ASP A 225 0.36 -6.28 29.64
CA ASP A 225 0.77 -7.44 28.85
C ASP A 225 0.22 -7.45 27.43
N LEU A 226 -0.69 -6.54 27.06
CA LEU A 226 -1.35 -6.55 25.74
C LEU A 226 -0.33 -6.63 24.60
N TRP A 227 0.73 -5.83 24.66
CA TRP A 227 1.71 -5.70 23.56
C TRP A 227 2.94 -6.61 23.71
N THR A 228 3.11 -7.22 24.88
CA THR A 228 4.30 -8.01 25.25
C THR A 228 3.98 -9.50 25.42
N GLN A 229 2.70 -9.89 25.41
CA GLN A 229 2.26 -11.29 25.52
C GLN A 229 2.85 -12.21 24.43
N LYS A 230 3.11 -11.67 23.24
CA LYS A 230 3.66 -12.39 22.08
C LYS A 230 4.51 -11.44 21.23
N GLU A 231 5.37 -12.00 20.37
CA GLU A 231 6.26 -11.23 19.50
C GLU A 231 5.50 -10.28 18.58
N TYR A 232 4.41 -10.74 17.97
CA TYR A 232 3.55 -9.92 17.11
C TYR A 232 2.19 -9.74 17.78
N THR A 233 1.69 -8.50 17.82
CA THR A 233 0.35 -8.21 18.35
C THR A 233 -0.28 -7.05 17.60
N ARG A 234 -1.55 -7.16 17.23
CA ARG A 234 -2.38 -6.09 16.66
C ARG A 234 -3.80 -6.16 17.21
N VAL A 235 -4.48 -5.02 17.21
CA VAL A 235 -5.89 -4.94 17.64
C VAL A 235 -6.73 -4.34 16.51
N TRP A 236 -7.86 -4.96 16.17
CA TRP A 236 -8.89 -4.34 15.35
C TRP A 236 -10.02 -3.87 16.25
N TRP A 237 -10.10 -2.57 16.46
CA TRP A 237 -11.09 -1.96 17.34
C TRP A 237 -12.37 -1.64 16.57
N MET A 238 -13.52 -2.09 17.09
CA MET A 238 -14.86 -1.84 16.54
C MET A 238 -15.59 -0.80 17.40
N PRO A 239 -15.72 0.45 16.93
CA PRO A 239 -16.19 1.57 17.76
C PRO A 239 -17.59 1.38 18.35
N TYR A 240 -18.58 0.97 17.54
CA TYR A 240 -19.98 0.88 18.00
C TYR A 240 -20.23 -0.30 18.93
N MET A 241 -19.51 -1.42 18.76
CA MET A 241 -19.66 -2.58 19.64
C MET A 241 -18.90 -2.43 20.97
N LYS A 242 -18.04 -1.41 21.10
CA LYS A 242 -17.08 -1.26 22.21
C LYS A 242 -16.30 -2.55 22.49
N ARG A 243 -15.81 -3.18 21.42
CA ARG A 243 -15.05 -4.43 21.45
C ARG A 243 -13.88 -4.33 20.49
N GLY A 244 -12.90 -5.22 20.64
CA GLY A 244 -11.81 -5.34 19.70
C GLY A 244 -11.37 -6.79 19.54
N ILE A 245 -10.82 -7.08 18.37
CA ILE A 245 -10.14 -8.33 18.11
C ILE A 245 -8.68 -8.16 18.48
N ILE A 246 -8.19 -8.95 19.42
CA ILE A 246 -6.75 -9.07 19.72
C ILE A 246 -6.22 -10.22 18.86
N TRP A 247 -5.34 -9.91 17.91
CA TRP A 247 -4.57 -10.92 17.19
C TRP A 247 -3.13 -10.89 17.72
N SER A 248 -2.60 -12.05 18.10
CA SER A 248 -1.26 -12.18 18.67
C SER A 248 -0.58 -13.44 18.12
N ALA A 249 0.72 -13.38 17.84
CA ALA A 249 1.48 -14.50 17.29
C ALA A 249 2.91 -14.60 17.81
N GLU A 250 3.42 -15.83 17.88
CA GLU A 250 4.80 -16.13 18.24
C GLU A 250 5.39 -17.21 17.32
N LYS A 251 6.72 -17.24 17.22
CA LYS A 251 7.43 -18.28 16.48
C LYS A 251 7.20 -19.65 17.12
N THR A 252 7.06 -20.68 16.29
CA THR A 252 6.77 -22.04 16.72
C THR A 252 7.41 -23.08 15.80
N GLU A 253 7.64 -24.27 16.35
CA GLU A 253 8.03 -25.48 15.61
C GLU A 253 6.84 -26.40 15.31
N LYS A 254 5.63 -26.00 15.73
CA LYS A 254 4.41 -26.77 15.45
C LYS A 254 4.20 -26.93 13.95
N ALA A 255 3.61 -28.07 13.58
CA ALA A 255 3.18 -28.32 12.22
C ALA A 255 2.13 -27.29 11.77
N GLU A 256 2.14 -26.98 10.48
CA GLU A 256 1.18 -26.05 9.89
C GLU A 256 -0.25 -26.52 10.13
N LYS A 257 -1.11 -25.57 10.47
CA LYS A 257 -2.53 -25.76 10.73
C LYS A 257 -3.25 -24.60 10.09
N ALA A 258 -4.01 -24.87 9.04
CA ALA A 258 -4.78 -23.86 8.34
C ALA A 258 -5.78 -23.16 9.29
N PRO A 259 -6.06 -21.87 9.08
CA PRO A 259 -7.14 -21.19 9.79
C PRO A 259 -8.49 -21.83 9.48
N GLN A 260 -9.42 -21.73 10.43
CA GLN A 260 -10.81 -22.07 10.16
C GLN A 260 -11.40 -21.08 9.16
N GLU A 261 -12.10 -21.58 8.16
CA GLU A 261 -12.80 -20.73 7.19
C GLU A 261 -13.84 -19.86 7.91
N SER A 262 -13.84 -18.57 7.58
CA SER A 262 -14.84 -17.63 8.09
C SER A 262 -15.88 -17.36 7.02
N TRP A 263 -17.15 -17.18 7.42
CA TRP A 263 -18.25 -16.80 6.52
C TRP A 263 -17.90 -15.57 5.65
N TYR A 264 -17.18 -14.63 6.25
CA TYR A 264 -16.76 -13.38 5.63
C TYR A 264 -15.66 -13.55 4.56
N GLY A 265 -14.85 -14.62 4.65
CA GLY A 265 -13.86 -14.98 3.64
C GLY A 265 -14.46 -15.62 2.38
N GLY A 266 -15.73 -16.03 2.43
CA GLY A 266 -16.47 -16.57 1.30
C GLY A 266 -17.13 -15.49 0.44
N SER A 267 -17.47 -15.84 -0.81
CA SER A 267 -18.11 -14.93 -1.78
C SER A 267 -19.42 -14.32 -1.26
N VAL A 268 -20.23 -15.11 -0.53
CA VAL A 268 -21.50 -14.64 0.05
C VAL A 268 -21.27 -13.54 1.09
N GLY A 269 -20.33 -13.74 2.02
CA GLY A 269 -20.00 -12.74 3.04
C GLY A 269 -19.44 -11.46 2.41
N PHE A 270 -18.53 -11.62 1.45
CA PHE A 270 -17.95 -10.53 0.68
C PHE A 270 -19.01 -9.64 0.03
N TYR A 271 -19.91 -10.22 -0.78
CA TYR A 271 -20.94 -9.42 -1.47
C TYR A 271 -22.01 -8.89 -0.51
N THR A 272 -22.32 -9.61 0.56
CA THR A 272 -23.28 -9.13 1.56
C THR A 272 -22.80 -7.83 2.20
N TYR A 273 -21.56 -7.80 2.71
CA TYR A 273 -21.04 -6.58 3.34
C TYR A 273 -20.80 -5.47 2.31
N HIS A 274 -20.32 -5.80 1.11
CA HIS A 274 -20.11 -4.80 0.05
C HIS A 274 -21.40 -4.07 -0.31
N ASN A 275 -22.51 -4.79 -0.45
CA ASN A 275 -23.84 -4.24 -0.70
C ASN A 275 -24.38 -3.43 0.49
N LEU A 276 -24.18 -3.91 1.72
CA LEU A 276 -24.61 -3.19 2.93
C LEU A 276 -23.84 -1.87 3.11
N LEU A 277 -22.53 -1.86 2.84
CA LEU A 277 -21.72 -0.64 2.81
C LEU A 277 -22.16 0.29 1.68
N TRP A 278 -22.50 -0.24 0.52
CA TRP A 278 -23.03 0.59 -0.56
C TRP A 278 -24.36 1.25 -0.18
N LEU A 279 -25.28 0.51 0.43
CA LEU A 279 -26.55 1.06 0.92
C LEU A 279 -26.34 2.12 2.00
N SER A 280 -25.37 1.92 2.88
CA SER A 280 -25.06 2.86 3.95
C SER A 280 -24.51 4.20 3.45
N ASN A 281 -24.03 4.29 2.20
CA ASN A 281 -23.71 5.58 1.59
C ASN A 281 -24.94 6.48 1.39
N TYR A 282 -26.15 5.90 1.36
CA TYR A 282 -27.42 6.64 1.23
C TYR A 282 -28.16 6.76 2.56
N VAL A 283 -28.03 5.75 3.43
CA VAL A 283 -28.62 5.75 4.77
C VAL A 283 -27.52 5.47 5.81
N PRO A 284 -26.63 6.44 6.12
CA PRO A 284 -25.46 6.20 6.98
C PRO A 284 -25.80 5.66 8.37
N SER A 285 -27.00 5.98 8.89
CA SER A 285 -27.46 5.55 10.21
C SER A 285 -27.62 4.04 10.38
N ILE A 286 -27.62 3.25 9.31
CA ILE A 286 -27.66 1.79 9.40
C ILE A 286 -26.29 1.17 9.74
N LEU A 287 -25.19 1.93 9.62
CA LEU A 287 -23.83 1.40 9.79
C LEU A 287 -23.60 0.68 11.12
N PRO A 288 -24.02 1.21 12.29
CA PRO A 288 -23.84 0.49 13.55
C PRO A 288 -24.46 -0.90 13.55
N TRP A 289 -25.62 -1.07 12.91
CA TRP A 289 -26.27 -2.37 12.76
C TRP A 289 -25.53 -3.26 11.74
N VAL A 290 -25.10 -2.70 10.61
CA VAL A 290 -24.32 -3.44 9.59
C VAL A 290 -23.04 -3.99 10.20
N GLU A 291 -22.30 -3.17 10.94
CA GLU A 291 -21.06 -3.56 11.60
C GLU A 291 -21.32 -4.64 12.66
N TRP A 292 -22.39 -4.48 13.47
CA TRP A 292 -22.78 -5.48 14.47
C TRP A 292 -23.11 -6.83 13.82
N PHE A 293 -23.86 -6.81 12.71
CA PHE A 293 -24.24 -8.01 11.98
C PHE A 293 -23.04 -8.69 11.35
N VAL A 294 -22.23 -7.95 10.57
CA VAL A 294 -21.12 -8.50 9.80
C VAL A 294 -20.00 -9.01 10.71
N PHE A 295 -19.56 -8.21 11.68
CA PHE A 295 -18.51 -8.63 12.61
C PHE A 295 -19.03 -9.65 13.64
N GLY A 296 -20.33 -9.62 13.94
CA GLY A 296 -21.00 -10.66 14.72
C GLY A 296 -21.05 -12.01 13.98
N MET A 297 -21.24 -12.01 12.65
CA MET A 297 -21.17 -13.22 11.84
C MET A 297 -19.73 -13.73 11.67
N GLN A 298 -18.76 -12.82 11.57
CA GLN A 298 -17.37 -13.18 11.33
C GLN A 298 -16.63 -13.65 12.60
N TYR A 299 -16.82 -12.95 13.71
CA TYR A 299 -16.08 -13.18 14.97
C TYR A 299 -16.99 -13.61 16.13
N GLY A 300 -18.29 -13.68 15.88
CA GLY A 300 -19.33 -14.04 16.83
C GLY A 300 -19.89 -12.86 17.61
N PHE A 301 -21.15 -13.01 18.04
CA PHE A 301 -21.91 -11.97 18.74
C PHE A 301 -21.55 -11.82 20.24
N ARG A 302 -20.76 -12.74 20.80
CA ARG A 302 -20.31 -12.76 22.20
C ARG A 302 -18.79 -12.70 22.26
N THR A 303 -18.26 -12.15 23.34
CA THR A 303 -16.81 -12.08 23.56
C THR A 303 -16.22 -13.46 23.83
N ASP A 304 -14.88 -13.52 23.80
CA ASP A 304 -14.05 -14.68 24.15
C ASP A 304 -14.02 -15.79 23.11
N ASN A 305 -14.71 -15.60 21.99
CA ASN A 305 -14.51 -16.41 20.78
C ASN A 305 -13.07 -16.30 20.30
N THR A 306 -12.49 -17.47 20.02
CA THR A 306 -11.08 -17.62 19.69
C THR A 306 -10.91 -18.44 18.41
N THR A 307 -10.02 -17.99 17.53
CA THR A 307 -9.53 -18.78 16.40
C THR A 307 -8.01 -18.87 16.45
N THR A 308 -7.44 -19.96 15.95
CA THR A 308 -5.98 -20.19 15.91
C THR A 308 -5.57 -20.84 14.60
N ALA A 309 -4.35 -20.53 14.16
CA ALA A 309 -3.69 -21.22 13.05
C ALA A 309 -2.17 -21.26 13.27
N VAL A 310 -1.51 -22.12 12.52
CA VAL A 310 -0.04 -22.21 12.45
C VAL A 310 0.34 -22.10 10.98
N GLU A 311 1.08 -21.06 10.63
CA GLU A 311 1.45 -20.76 9.25
C GLU A 311 2.92 -20.34 9.19
N PRO A 312 3.60 -20.48 8.03
CA PRO A 312 4.91 -19.90 7.84
C PRO A 312 4.91 -18.40 8.13
N LEU A 313 5.96 -17.88 8.77
CA LEU A 313 6.07 -16.45 9.12
C LEU A 313 5.86 -15.53 7.91
N ARG A 314 6.37 -15.93 6.74
CA ARG A 314 6.23 -15.23 5.45
C ARG A 314 4.79 -15.03 4.97
N THR A 315 3.83 -15.81 5.47
CA THR A 315 2.40 -15.74 5.09
C THR A 315 1.49 -15.42 6.27
N GLY A 316 1.77 -15.93 7.47
CA GLY A 316 0.90 -15.77 8.64
C GLY A 316 0.78 -14.34 9.18
N LEU A 317 1.65 -13.41 8.76
CA LEU A 317 1.55 -11.99 9.12
C LEU A 317 0.61 -11.19 8.20
N LEU A 318 0.30 -11.72 7.02
CA LEU A 318 -0.41 -11.02 5.96
C LEU A 318 -1.90 -10.90 6.25
N MET A 319 -2.56 -9.98 5.55
CA MET A 319 -3.99 -9.78 5.59
C MET A 319 -4.54 -9.52 4.19
N ASN A 320 -5.75 -10.00 3.94
CA ASN A 320 -6.44 -9.69 2.70
C ASN A 320 -7.01 -8.27 2.74
N CYS A 321 -6.65 -7.47 1.74
CA CYS A 321 -7.33 -6.20 1.49
C CYS A 321 -8.63 -6.48 0.74
N LEU A 322 -9.76 -6.27 1.40
CA LEU A 322 -11.07 -6.74 0.91
C LEU A 322 -11.60 -5.85 -0.21
N TYR A 323 -11.72 -4.55 0.05
CA TYR A 323 -12.26 -3.58 -0.89
C TYR A 323 -11.29 -2.45 -1.11
N SER A 324 -11.47 -1.74 -2.23
CA SER A 324 -10.94 -0.39 -2.41
C SER A 324 -11.24 0.44 -1.15
N GLN A 325 -10.25 1.20 -0.65
CA GLN A 325 -10.36 1.89 0.63
C GLN A 325 -9.51 3.15 0.68
N PHE A 326 -9.99 4.15 1.41
CA PHE A 326 -9.14 5.21 1.96
C PHE A 326 -8.49 4.71 3.23
N VAL A 327 -7.25 5.13 3.46
CA VAL A 327 -6.50 4.75 4.66
C VAL A 327 -5.81 5.99 5.19
N ASN A 328 -6.12 6.38 6.42
CA ASN A 328 -5.44 7.44 7.15
C ASN A 328 -4.81 6.81 8.38
N GLU A 329 -3.50 6.99 8.58
CA GLU A 329 -2.78 6.35 9.68
C GLU A 329 -1.76 7.29 10.27
N TRP A 330 -1.68 7.27 11.60
CA TRP A 330 -0.77 8.13 12.35
C TRP A 330 -0.05 7.34 13.43
N ALA A 331 1.22 7.68 13.60
CA ALA A 331 2.09 7.22 14.66
C ALA A 331 1.97 8.16 15.87
N ILE A 332 1.59 7.65 17.04
CA ILE A 332 1.59 8.37 18.32
C ILE A 332 2.39 7.58 19.36
N PRO A 333 2.86 8.19 20.47
CA PRO A 333 3.45 7.42 21.57
C PRO A 333 2.48 6.37 22.12
N LEU A 334 2.94 5.14 22.32
CA LEU A 334 2.07 4.02 22.71
C LEU A 334 1.24 4.28 23.97
N ARG A 335 1.82 4.99 24.94
CA ARG A 335 1.16 5.39 26.20
C ARG A 335 -0.06 6.30 26.00
N LYS A 336 -0.17 7.01 24.87
CA LYS A 336 -1.33 7.85 24.55
C LYS A 336 -2.49 7.09 23.89
N GLY A 337 -2.29 5.81 23.57
CA GLY A 337 -3.30 4.98 22.92
C GLY A 337 -4.64 4.89 23.64
N PRO A 338 -4.69 4.63 24.97
CA PRO A 338 -5.94 4.54 25.71
C PRO A 338 -6.74 5.84 25.64
N GLU A 339 -6.08 6.99 25.78
CA GLU A 339 -6.71 8.30 25.66
C GLU A 339 -7.26 8.52 24.25
N ALA A 340 -6.43 8.30 23.22
CA ALA A 340 -6.83 8.49 21.82
C ALA A 340 -8.05 7.62 21.44
N ILE A 341 -8.04 6.34 21.81
CA ILE A 341 -9.16 5.42 21.53
C ILE A 341 -10.41 5.83 22.32
N THR A 342 -10.26 6.20 23.59
CA THR A 342 -11.40 6.60 24.43
C THR A 342 -12.07 7.86 23.89
N ARG A 343 -11.28 8.88 23.53
CA ARG A 343 -11.78 10.14 22.97
C ARG A 343 -12.43 9.94 21.61
N LEU A 344 -11.78 9.19 20.72
CA LEU A 344 -12.33 8.88 19.41
C LEU A 344 -13.59 8.01 19.51
N SER A 345 -13.63 7.06 20.46
CA SER A 345 -14.81 6.24 20.73
C SER A 345 -15.99 7.09 21.20
N ALA A 346 -15.76 7.98 22.17
CA ALA A 346 -16.79 8.86 22.70
C ALA A 346 -17.33 9.78 21.60
N TRP A 347 -16.45 10.30 20.74
CA TRP A 347 -16.83 11.12 19.59
C TRP A 347 -17.65 10.33 18.57
N ILE A 348 -17.19 9.17 18.10
CA ILE A 348 -17.93 8.36 17.11
C ILE A 348 -19.32 7.95 17.64
N ASN A 349 -19.42 7.62 18.93
CA ASN A 349 -20.66 7.16 19.56
C ASN A 349 -21.53 8.30 20.12
N ARG A 350 -21.12 9.56 19.96
CA ARG A 350 -21.86 10.76 20.45
C ARG A 350 -22.16 10.70 21.95
N GLU A 351 -21.19 10.21 22.72
CA GLU A 351 -21.30 10.10 24.18
C GLU A 351 -21.18 11.50 24.83
N PRO A 352 -21.80 11.73 26.00
CA PRO A 352 -21.67 13.00 26.72
C PRO A 352 -20.19 13.36 26.95
N GLY A 353 -19.79 14.59 26.60
CA GLY A 353 -18.39 15.03 26.65
C GLY A 353 -17.52 14.62 25.45
N ALA A 354 -18.05 13.81 24.51
CA ALA A 354 -17.59 13.45 23.16
C ALA A 354 -16.07 13.45 22.83
N GLY A 355 -15.21 13.24 23.82
CA GLY A 355 -13.76 13.16 23.67
C GLY A 355 -13.06 14.47 23.38
N ASP A 356 -13.66 15.64 23.65
CA ASP A 356 -13.05 16.96 23.41
C ASP A 356 -12.56 17.20 21.97
N ILE A 357 -13.17 16.54 20.98
CA ILE A 357 -12.88 16.74 19.56
C ILE A 357 -13.78 17.88 19.04
N PRO A 358 -13.23 18.99 18.53
CA PRO A 358 -13.98 20.23 18.26
C PRO A 358 -14.74 20.22 16.92
N PHE A 359 -15.13 19.04 16.44
CA PHE A 359 -15.82 18.88 15.16
C PHE A 359 -17.18 18.23 15.37
N ASP A 360 -18.22 18.83 14.78
CA ASP A 360 -19.56 18.25 14.80
C ASP A 360 -19.57 16.90 14.05
N ASN A 361 -20.25 15.93 14.65
CA ASN A 361 -20.43 14.55 14.17
C ASN A 361 -21.91 14.20 13.96
N THR A 362 -22.78 15.21 13.91
CA THR A 362 -24.21 15.02 13.67
C THR A 362 -24.40 14.40 12.28
N GLY A 363 -25.08 13.25 12.23
CA GLY A 363 -25.27 12.50 10.98
C GLY A 363 -24.01 11.80 10.45
N LEU A 364 -22.87 11.91 11.13
CA LEU A 364 -21.64 11.19 10.77
C LEU A 364 -21.68 9.75 11.27
N TYR A 365 -21.45 8.81 10.36
CA TYR A 365 -21.30 7.39 10.67
C TYR A 365 -20.10 6.86 9.89
N VAL A 366 -19.23 6.14 10.58
CA VAL A 366 -18.04 5.50 10.04
C VAL A 366 -18.21 3.99 10.04
N HIS A 367 -17.57 3.29 9.12
CA HIS A 367 -17.54 1.83 9.03
C HIS A 367 -16.11 1.33 9.12
N CYS A 368 -15.96 0.01 9.34
CA CYS A 368 -14.71 -0.72 9.41
C CYS A 368 -13.96 -0.54 10.75
N PRO A 369 -13.25 -1.57 11.26
CA PRO A 369 -12.48 -1.39 12.47
C PRO A 369 -11.32 -0.41 12.26
N VAL A 370 -11.02 0.30 13.33
CA VAL A 370 -9.76 1.06 13.46
C VAL A 370 -8.67 0.04 13.74
N GLU A 371 -7.68 -0.06 12.86
CA GLU A 371 -6.54 -0.94 13.06
C GLU A 371 -5.53 -0.26 14.01
N VAL A 372 -5.08 -1.02 15.00
CA VAL A 372 -4.21 -0.57 16.08
C VAL A 372 -2.98 -1.47 16.07
N ARG A 373 -1.85 -0.90 15.66
CA ARG A 373 -0.58 -1.61 15.49
C ARG A 373 0.51 -0.96 16.32
N VAL A 374 1.57 -1.71 16.61
CA VAL A 374 2.71 -1.19 17.38
C VAL A 374 4.03 -1.43 16.68
N SER A 375 4.98 -0.53 16.85
CA SER A 375 6.37 -0.76 16.49
C SER A 375 7.31 -0.11 17.50
N ASN A 376 8.58 -0.47 17.48
CA ASN A 376 9.56 0.12 18.39
C ASN A 376 10.90 0.33 17.69
N THR A 377 11.17 1.56 17.27
CA THR A 377 12.48 1.98 16.73
C THR A 377 13.44 2.49 17.83
N PHE A 378 12.95 2.69 19.06
CA PHE A 378 13.75 3.23 20.16
C PHE A 378 14.87 2.26 20.60
N THR A 379 14.59 0.96 20.59
CA THR A 379 15.57 -0.09 20.95
C THR A 379 16.35 -0.63 19.74
N ALA A 380 16.09 -0.12 18.54
CA ALA A 380 16.78 -0.56 17.33
C ALA A 380 18.32 -0.41 17.38
N PRO A 381 18.90 0.69 17.93
CA PRO A 381 20.36 0.78 18.09
C PRO A 381 20.97 -0.37 18.88
N GLU A 382 20.32 -0.82 19.95
CA GLU A 382 20.79 -1.94 20.78
C GLU A 382 20.65 -3.27 20.04
N ARG A 383 19.54 -3.48 19.31
CA ARG A 383 19.28 -4.73 18.56
C ARG A 383 20.19 -4.90 17.35
N ARG A 384 20.54 -3.80 16.68
CA ARG A 384 21.19 -3.81 15.35
C ARG A 384 22.66 -3.37 15.39
N GLY A 385 23.10 -2.73 16.47
CA GLY A 385 24.48 -2.30 16.65
C GLY A 385 24.95 -1.34 15.55
N ALA A 386 26.22 -1.50 15.13
CA ALA A 386 26.89 -0.58 14.21
C ALA A 386 26.23 -0.45 12.82
N ALA A 387 25.50 -1.49 12.37
CA ALA A 387 24.83 -1.46 11.07
C ALA A 387 23.54 -0.61 11.07
N TYR A 388 23.07 -0.16 12.23
CA TYR A 388 21.85 0.62 12.34
C TYR A 388 22.06 2.09 11.97
N ALA A 389 21.14 2.61 11.18
CA ALA A 389 21.00 4.04 10.94
C ALA A 389 19.52 4.42 11.05
N LYS A 390 19.22 5.37 11.94
CA LYS A 390 17.86 5.91 12.06
C LYS A 390 17.55 6.79 10.84
N PRO A 391 16.46 6.52 10.08
CA PRO A 391 16.07 7.36 8.96
C PRO A 391 15.73 8.79 9.41
N PHE A 392 16.05 9.79 8.60
CA PHE A 392 15.71 11.19 8.95
C PHE A 392 14.19 11.44 8.96
N LEU A 393 13.44 10.74 8.10
CA LEU A 393 11.98 10.80 8.04
C LEU A 393 11.31 9.65 8.81
N ASP A 394 11.97 9.10 9.83
CA ASP A 394 11.34 8.16 10.76
C ASP A 394 10.16 8.85 11.45
N ASN A 395 8.96 8.32 11.22
CA ASN A 395 7.71 8.84 11.77
C ASN A 395 7.31 8.19 13.11
N ALA A 396 8.15 7.31 13.66
CA ALA A 396 7.92 6.71 14.97
C ALA A 396 8.04 7.73 16.12
N ALA A 397 7.42 7.40 17.25
CA ALA A 397 7.55 8.15 18.49
C ALA A 397 9.03 8.25 18.92
N ARG A 398 9.44 9.44 19.39
CA ARG A 398 10.85 9.73 19.70
C ARG A 398 11.33 9.12 21.01
N ASP A 399 10.42 8.88 21.96
CA ASP A 399 10.72 8.60 23.36
C ASP A 399 10.15 7.24 23.84
N GLY A 400 9.97 6.29 22.91
CA GLY A 400 9.58 4.93 23.25
C GLY A 400 8.83 4.22 22.12
N PRO A 401 8.08 3.15 22.46
CA PRO A 401 7.23 2.45 21.53
C PRO A 401 6.19 3.34 20.86
N THR A 402 5.90 3.02 19.60
CA THR A 402 4.97 3.74 18.76
C THR A 402 3.69 2.93 18.58
N LEU A 403 2.56 3.61 18.67
CA LEU A 403 1.25 3.13 18.24
C LEU A 403 0.94 3.71 16.86
N TYR A 404 0.56 2.86 15.92
CA TYR A 404 -0.03 3.26 14.65
C TYR A 404 -1.54 3.05 14.75
N LEU A 405 -2.29 4.15 14.69
CA LEU A 405 -3.75 4.13 14.62
C LEU A 405 -4.17 4.38 13.19
N ASN A 406 -4.97 3.48 12.64
CA ASN A 406 -5.37 3.46 11.25
C ASN A 406 -6.90 3.56 11.11
N ALA A 407 -7.35 4.69 10.59
CA ALA A 407 -8.71 4.99 10.22
C ALA A 407 -8.96 4.62 8.74
N THR A 408 -9.39 3.38 8.52
CA THR A 408 -9.74 2.87 7.19
C THR A 408 -11.21 3.14 6.85
N LEU A 409 -11.48 3.52 5.61
CA LEU A 409 -12.83 3.69 5.08
C LEU A 409 -12.96 2.98 3.73
N TYR A 410 -13.71 1.88 3.68
CA TYR A 410 -14.02 1.18 2.43
C TYR A 410 -14.80 2.05 1.43
N ARG A 411 -14.54 1.81 0.15
CA ARG A 411 -15.15 2.43 -1.02
C ARG A 411 -15.98 1.40 -1.79
N PRO A 412 -17.21 1.08 -1.33
CA PRO A 412 -18.01 0.06 -1.96
C PRO A 412 -18.35 0.46 -3.41
N TYR A 413 -18.07 -0.43 -4.37
CA TYR A 413 -18.16 -0.13 -5.80
C TYR A 413 -17.48 1.20 -6.20
N LEU A 414 -16.30 1.47 -5.63
CA LEU A 414 -15.49 2.68 -5.86
C LEU A 414 -16.18 3.99 -5.46
N ARG A 415 -17.26 3.92 -4.66
CA ARG A 415 -17.95 5.08 -4.13
C ARG A 415 -17.25 5.60 -2.87
N ASP A 416 -16.95 6.89 -2.86
CA ASP A 416 -16.38 7.55 -1.70
C ASP A 416 -17.43 7.70 -0.59
N PRO A 417 -17.13 7.30 0.65
CA PRO A 417 -18.07 7.41 1.75
C PRO A 417 -18.30 8.88 2.16
N PRO A 418 -19.56 9.27 2.44
CA PRO A 418 -19.91 10.68 2.70
C PRO A 418 -19.27 11.24 3.98
N CYS A 419 -18.85 10.39 4.91
CA CYS A 419 -18.23 10.78 6.17
C CYS A 419 -16.74 11.11 6.05
N ARG A 420 -16.07 10.78 4.92
CA ARG A 420 -14.61 10.77 4.80
C ARG A 420 -13.95 12.05 5.29
N ASP A 421 -14.39 13.18 4.75
CA ASP A 421 -13.72 14.47 4.95
C ASP A 421 -13.82 14.91 6.42
N ARG A 422 -15.03 14.91 7.00
CA ARG A 422 -15.23 15.26 8.42
C ARG A 422 -14.60 14.23 9.38
N TYR A 423 -14.59 12.94 9.03
CA TYR A 423 -13.94 11.93 9.86
C TYR A 423 -12.42 12.12 9.89
N TYR A 424 -11.79 12.34 8.73
CA TYR A 424 -10.35 12.55 8.65
C TYR A 424 -9.92 13.90 9.23
N GLU A 425 -10.73 14.94 9.10
CA GLU A 425 -10.51 16.23 9.77
C GLU A 425 -10.42 16.05 11.30
N ALA A 426 -11.41 15.37 11.88
CA ALA A 426 -11.46 15.08 13.32
C ALA A 426 -10.34 14.13 13.78
N PHE A 427 -10.10 13.07 13.00
CA PHE A 427 -9.07 12.08 13.30
C PHE A 427 -7.67 12.69 13.28
N GLU A 428 -7.30 13.40 12.20
CA GLU A 428 -5.99 14.05 12.09
C GLU A 428 -5.80 15.12 13.17
N TRP A 429 -6.84 15.87 13.52
CA TRP A 429 -6.75 16.83 14.63
C TRP A 429 -6.40 16.14 15.95
N LEU A 430 -7.08 15.04 16.30
CA LEU A 430 -6.80 14.28 17.52
C LEU A 430 -5.37 13.72 17.47
N MET A 431 -4.94 13.16 16.34
CA MET A 431 -3.58 12.62 16.20
C MET A 431 -2.52 13.69 16.41
N LYS A 432 -2.73 14.91 15.90
CA LYS A 432 -1.83 16.05 16.12
C LYS A 432 -1.81 16.50 17.59
N GLU A 433 -2.95 16.53 18.26
CA GLU A 433 -3.03 16.82 19.70
C GLU A 433 -2.28 15.76 20.53
N MET A 434 -2.30 14.51 20.09
CA MET A 434 -1.49 13.43 20.67
C MET A 434 0.02 13.56 20.36
N GLY A 435 0.46 14.57 19.59
CA GLY A 435 1.85 14.76 19.16
C GLY A 435 2.25 13.74 18.10
N GLY A 436 1.30 13.31 17.27
CA GLY A 436 1.47 12.25 16.29
C GLY A 436 2.15 12.67 15.00
N GLN A 437 2.53 11.68 14.21
CA GLN A 437 3.14 11.84 12.90
C GLN A 437 2.36 11.03 11.85
N PRO A 438 2.12 11.57 10.64
CA PRO A 438 1.41 10.82 9.62
C PRO A 438 2.25 9.64 9.10
N HIS A 439 1.59 8.57 8.67
CA HIS A 439 2.24 7.52 7.91
C HIS A 439 2.38 7.93 6.44
N TRP A 440 3.60 7.94 5.90
CA TRP A 440 3.90 8.51 4.59
C TRP A 440 3.17 7.88 3.40
N ALA A 441 2.96 6.56 3.41
CA ALA A 441 2.16 5.88 2.39
C ALA A 441 0.67 6.28 2.42
N LYS A 442 0.13 6.70 3.56
CA LYS A 442 -1.32 6.82 3.78
C LYS A 442 -1.82 8.21 3.40
N ASN A 443 -3.14 8.38 3.43
CA ASN A 443 -3.78 9.66 3.22
C ASN A 443 -3.67 10.51 4.50
N PHE A 444 -3.21 11.74 4.35
CA PHE A 444 -3.35 12.80 5.34
C PHE A 444 -3.56 14.12 4.58
N THR A 445 -4.68 14.80 4.83
CA THR A 445 -5.15 15.93 4.01
C THR A 445 -5.33 17.21 4.82
N TYR A 446 -5.53 17.09 6.13
CA TYR A 446 -5.78 18.20 7.06
C TYR A 446 -4.52 18.54 7.86
N THR A 447 -3.37 18.37 7.22
CA THR A 447 -2.03 18.58 7.77
C THR A 447 -1.20 19.34 6.74
N ASP A 448 -0.47 20.35 7.19
CA ASP A 448 0.38 21.19 6.36
C ASP A 448 1.86 20.87 6.53
N LYS A 449 2.69 21.38 5.61
CA LYS A 449 4.14 21.20 5.63
C LYS A 449 4.78 21.85 6.86
N GLU A 450 4.16 22.89 7.42
CA GLU A 450 4.62 23.61 8.60
C GLU A 450 4.58 22.69 9.84
N TYR A 451 3.47 21.99 10.06
CA TYR A 451 3.34 20.98 11.11
C TYR A 451 4.39 19.88 10.92
N VAL A 452 4.51 19.33 9.70
CA VAL A 452 5.48 18.26 9.40
C VAL A 452 6.92 18.74 9.64
N GLY A 453 7.23 19.99 9.29
CA GLY A 453 8.53 20.61 9.55
C GLY A 453 8.85 20.74 11.04
N GLN A 454 7.90 21.21 11.84
CA GLN A 454 8.04 21.29 13.30
C GLN A 454 8.21 19.90 13.93
N MET A 455 7.40 18.94 13.48
CA MET A 455 7.42 17.55 13.91
C MET A 455 8.76 16.87 13.64
N LEU A 456 9.37 17.07 12.46
CA LEU A 456 10.67 16.49 12.12
C LEU A 456 11.84 17.27 12.75
N GLY A 457 11.71 18.59 12.90
CA GLY A 457 12.74 19.45 13.46
C GLY A 457 14.05 19.38 12.68
N GLU A 458 15.18 19.22 13.38
CA GLU A 458 16.51 19.18 12.78
C GLU A 458 16.69 18.03 11.78
N GLU A 459 16.09 16.87 12.04
CA GLU A 459 16.19 15.70 11.16
C GLU A 459 15.53 15.96 9.80
N GLY A 460 14.39 16.66 9.80
CA GLY A 460 13.73 17.08 8.56
C GLY A 460 14.56 18.07 7.75
N ARG A 461 15.28 18.98 8.43
CA ARG A 461 16.21 19.91 7.78
C ARG A 461 17.40 19.19 7.15
N LYS A 462 18.04 18.28 7.88
CA LYS A 462 19.15 17.44 7.36
C LYS A 462 18.70 16.60 6.16
N TRP A 463 17.52 16.02 6.22
CA TRP A 463 16.96 15.30 5.06
C TRP A 463 16.79 16.22 3.85
N ALA A 464 16.26 17.43 4.05
CA ALA A 464 16.05 18.40 2.97
C ALA A 464 17.38 18.84 2.33
N GLU A 465 18.44 19.00 3.12
CA GLU A 465 19.82 19.29 2.69
C GLU A 465 20.39 18.16 1.82
N VAL A 466 20.39 16.92 2.34
CA VAL A 466 20.85 15.73 1.59
C VAL A 466 20.08 15.57 0.27
N ARG A 467 18.77 15.85 0.30
CA ARG A 467 17.94 15.81 -0.91
C ARG A 467 18.30 16.90 -1.91
N ASP A 468 18.53 18.13 -1.47
CA ASP A 468 18.95 19.22 -2.37
C ASP A 468 20.35 18.97 -2.95
N GLU A 469 21.23 18.26 -2.25
CA GLU A 469 22.52 17.80 -2.78
C GLU A 469 22.35 16.67 -3.83
N ALA A 470 21.47 15.70 -3.55
CA ALA A 470 21.19 14.57 -4.44
C ALA A 470 20.44 14.97 -5.72
N ASP A 471 19.56 15.97 -5.63
CA ASP A 471 18.71 16.46 -6.72
C ASP A 471 18.48 17.98 -6.66
N PRO A 472 19.49 18.79 -7.03
CA PRO A 472 19.42 20.25 -6.95
C PRO A 472 18.30 20.86 -7.81
N GLU A 473 17.95 20.23 -8.93
CA GLU A 473 16.94 20.75 -9.86
C GLU A 473 15.51 20.29 -9.56
N GLY A 474 15.35 19.34 -8.63
CA GLY A 474 14.06 18.76 -8.26
C GLY A 474 13.47 17.81 -9.31
N MET A 475 14.32 17.06 -10.03
CA MET A 475 13.92 16.04 -11.01
C MET A 475 13.05 14.93 -10.40
N PHE A 476 13.16 14.64 -9.10
CA PHE A 476 12.35 13.62 -8.42
C PHE A 476 11.18 14.20 -7.61
N LEU A 477 11.02 15.53 -7.60
CA LEU A 477 10.00 16.21 -6.81
C LEU A 477 8.72 16.44 -7.59
N GLY A 478 7.59 16.19 -6.93
CA GLY A 478 6.25 16.54 -7.42
C GLY A 478 5.42 17.26 -6.35
N GLU A 479 4.20 17.66 -6.69
CA GLU A 479 3.35 18.48 -5.81
C GLU A 479 3.12 17.86 -4.43
N TRP A 480 3.00 16.53 -4.32
CA TRP A 480 2.90 15.85 -3.02
C TRP A 480 4.06 16.19 -2.08
N HIS A 481 5.30 16.20 -2.61
CA HIS A 481 6.50 16.50 -1.81
C HIS A 481 6.48 17.94 -1.34
N LYS A 482 6.16 18.88 -2.22
CA LYS A 482 6.06 20.30 -1.88
C LYS A 482 4.95 20.58 -0.85
N ARG A 483 3.82 19.88 -0.96
CA ARG A 483 2.67 20.05 -0.05
C ARG A 483 2.96 19.53 1.35
N ASN A 484 3.75 18.47 1.47
CA ASN A 484 3.84 17.70 2.72
C ASN A 484 5.21 17.75 3.41
N LEU A 485 6.29 18.02 2.69
CA LEU A 485 7.65 18.00 3.24
C LEU A 485 8.18 19.41 3.51
N PRO A 486 9.07 19.59 4.50
CA PRO A 486 9.66 20.88 4.84
C PRO A 486 10.75 21.29 3.84
N LEU A 487 10.41 21.32 2.55
CA LEU A 487 11.32 21.77 1.51
C LEU A 487 11.38 23.30 1.54
N GLY A 488 12.59 23.87 1.52
CA GLY A 488 12.76 25.32 1.43
C GLY A 488 12.13 25.92 0.16
N GLU A 489 11.84 27.22 0.21
CA GLU A 489 11.15 28.02 -0.83
C GLU A 489 11.92 28.16 -2.15
N MET A 490 13.10 27.55 -2.29
CA MET A 490 13.86 27.58 -3.53
C MET A 490 13.05 26.99 -4.69
N SER A 491 12.91 27.79 -5.75
CA SER A 491 12.29 27.35 -6.99
C SER A 491 13.19 26.31 -7.67
N ARG A 492 12.65 25.11 -7.87
CA ARG A 492 13.34 23.98 -8.52
C ARG A 492 12.75 23.79 -9.92
N PRO A 493 13.57 23.89 -10.98
CA PRO A 493 13.04 24.04 -12.33
C PRO A 493 12.51 22.74 -12.96
N LEU A 494 12.77 21.57 -12.38
CA LEU A 494 12.22 20.28 -12.82
C LEU A 494 11.06 19.78 -11.94
N HIS A 495 10.72 20.53 -10.89
CA HIS A 495 9.60 20.20 -10.02
C HIS A 495 8.27 20.26 -10.80
N GLU A 496 7.52 19.16 -10.75
CA GLU A 496 6.19 19.08 -11.35
C GLU A 496 5.12 19.53 -10.36
N ARG A 497 4.35 20.55 -10.75
CA ARG A 497 3.21 21.04 -9.97
C ARG A 497 1.92 20.45 -10.49
N GLU A 498 0.97 20.23 -9.59
CA GLU A 498 -0.39 19.89 -9.96
C GLU A 498 -1.05 21.11 -10.61
N VAL A 499 -1.64 20.92 -11.80
CA VAL A 499 -2.34 21.99 -12.53
C VAL A 499 -3.83 21.72 -12.64
N LYS A 500 -4.25 20.46 -12.50
CA LYS A 500 -5.66 20.07 -12.58
C LYS A 500 -5.91 18.78 -11.83
N ARG A 501 -7.06 18.77 -11.15
CA ARG A 501 -7.67 17.60 -10.52
C ARG A 501 -9.11 17.50 -11.01
N ALA A 502 -9.49 16.32 -11.49
CA ALA A 502 -10.85 16.05 -11.96
C ALA A 502 -11.36 14.73 -11.38
N LYS A 503 -12.67 14.52 -11.37
CA LYS A 503 -13.25 13.22 -11.01
C LYS A 503 -12.93 12.20 -12.11
N ALA A 504 -12.42 11.03 -11.74
CA ALA A 504 -12.17 9.94 -12.69
C ALA A 504 -13.48 9.19 -13.04
N ALA A 505 -13.51 8.54 -14.20
CA ALA A 505 -14.71 7.91 -14.76
C ALA A 505 -15.22 6.72 -13.92
N ASP A 506 -14.32 5.90 -13.40
CA ASP A 506 -14.58 4.74 -12.53
C ASP A 506 -14.50 5.10 -11.03
N GLY A 507 -14.45 6.39 -10.68
CA GLY A 507 -14.35 6.86 -9.30
C GLY A 507 -12.94 7.26 -8.88
N GLY A 508 -12.83 8.07 -7.83
CA GLY A 508 -11.57 8.70 -7.42
C GLY A 508 -11.23 9.95 -8.24
N GLN A 509 -9.95 10.31 -8.29
CA GLN A 509 -9.47 11.56 -8.87
C GLN A 509 -8.44 11.32 -9.98
N PHE A 510 -8.63 11.98 -11.12
CA PHE A 510 -7.62 12.09 -12.17
C PHE A 510 -6.73 13.31 -11.89
N TRP A 511 -5.44 13.04 -11.70
CA TRP A 511 -4.40 14.00 -11.39
C TRP A 511 -3.62 14.38 -12.65
N GLN A 512 -3.39 15.67 -12.85
CA GLN A 512 -2.60 16.19 -13.96
C GLN A 512 -1.59 17.24 -13.47
N GLY A 513 -0.35 17.07 -13.91
CA GLY A 513 0.79 17.91 -13.54
C GLY A 513 1.43 18.63 -14.72
N ALA A 514 2.27 19.62 -14.42
CA ALA A 514 3.14 20.29 -15.37
C ALA A 514 4.41 20.81 -14.69
N ILE A 515 5.53 20.80 -15.42
CA ILE A 515 6.80 21.41 -14.98
C ILE A 515 6.78 22.90 -15.32
N THR A 516 6.97 23.76 -14.31
CA THR A 516 7.01 25.22 -14.51
C THR A 516 8.32 25.62 -15.21
N GLY A 517 8.24 26.02 -16.48
CA GLY A 517 9.41 26.44 -17.28
C GLY A 517 9.27 26.26 -18.79
N ARG A 518 8.26 25.52 -19.26
CA ARG A 518 7.81 25.55 -20.66
C ARG A 518 6.33 25.84 -20.71
N GLY A 519 5.95 26.73 -21.63
CA GLY A 519 4.64 26.68 -22.26
C GLY A 519 4.54 25.34 -23.01
N LEU A 520 4.26 24.27 -22.28
CA LEU A 520 3.69 23.08 -22.88
C LEU A 520 2.35 23.54 -23.46
N ARG A 521 2.27 23.57 -24.80
CA ARG A 521 0.96 23.56 -25.47
C ARG A 521 0.20 22.42 -24.82
N LEU A 522 -0.87 22.78 -24.11
CA LEU A 522 -1.93 21.86 -23.73
C LEU A 522 -2.30 21.11 -25.01
N THR A 523 -1.71 19.93 -25.23
CA THR A 523 -2.33 19.00 -26.15
C THR A 523 -3.63 18.68 -25.47
N ASN A 524 -4.73 19.10 -26.12
CA ASN A 524 -6.06 18.69 -25.74
C ASN A 524 -6.08 17.17 -25.79
N ILE A 525 -5.77 16.52 -24.67
CA ILE A 525 -6.13 15.13 -24.45
C ILE A 525 -7.64 15.18 -24.30
N LYS A 526 -8.33 15.11 -25.43
CA LYS A 526 -9.75 14.77 -25.43
C LYS A 526 -9.86 13.43 -24.69
N PRO A 527 -10.79 13.28 -23.74
CA PRO A 527 -11.18 11.96 -23.29
C PRO A 527 -11.46 11.13 -24.55
N LEU A 528 -10.84 9.95 -24.68
CA LEU A 528 -11.29 9.02 -25.69
C LEU A 528 -12.74 8.67 -25.32
N GLU A 529 -13.69 9.10 -26.14
CA GLU A 529 -15.03 8.52 -26.14
C GLU A 529 -14.86 7.04 -26.49
N LEU A 530 -15.30 6.16 -25.59
CA LEU A 530 -15.42 4.74 -25.89
C LEU A 530 -16.37 4.58 -27.09
N PRO A 531 -16.11 3.63 -28.02
CA PRO A 531 -16.99 3.44 -29.18
C PRO A 531 -18.40 3.16 -28.69
N ALA A 532 -19.36 3.97 -29.14
CA ALA A 532 -20.77 3.71 -28.92
C ALA A 532 -21.08 2.30 -29.45
N ARG A 533 -21.68 1.45 -28.60
CA ARG A 533 -22.29 0.21 -29.05
C ARG A 533 -23.28 0.54 -30.16
N GLN A 534 -23.00 0.06 -31.36
CA GLN A 534 -24.02 -0.04 -32.39
C GLN A 534 -25.11 -0.97 -31.85
N GLY A 535 -26.25 -0.38 -31.48
CA GLY A 535 -27.46 -1.14 -31.23
C GLY A 535 -27.86 -1.80 -32.54
N SER A 536 -27.76 -3.12 -32.60
CA SER A 536 -28.44 -3.90 -33.63
C SER A 536 -29.94 -3.77 -33.37
N GLY A 537 -30.63 -3.05 -34.25
CA GLY A 537 -32.08 -3.02 -34.30
C GLY A 537 -32.61 -4.43 -34.50
N SER A 538 -33.53 -4.84 -33.63
CA SER A 538 -34.34 -6.03 -33.85
C SER A 538 -35.50 -5.65 -34.77
N GLU A 539 -35.41 -6.05 -36.03
CA GLU A 539 -36.60 -6.23 -36.87
C GLU A 539 -37.44 -7.38 -36.30
N SER A 540 -38.74 -7.11 -36.25
CA SER A 540 -39.79 -8.06 -35.91
C SER A 540 -39.98 -9.07 -37.04
N ASP A 541 -39.97 -10.36 -36.71
CA ASP A 541 -40.74 -11.32 -37.47
C ASP A 541 -41.33 -12.42 -36.57
N SER A 542 -42.63 -12.57 -36.73
CA SER A 542 -43.53 -13.47 -36.03
C SER A 542 -43.67 -14.79 -36.78
N VAL A 543 -43.44 -15.94 -36.15
CA VAL A 543 -44.19 -17.18 -36.47
C VAL A 543 -44.36 -18.04 -35.20
N SER A 544 -45.56 -18.59 -35.13
CA SER A 544 -46.28 -19.35 -34.11
C SER A 544 -45.74 -20.73 -33.68
N GLY A 545 -46.00 -21.06 -32.40
CA GLY A 545 -46.68 -22.30 -32.01
C GLY A 545 -45.81 -23.49 -31.57
N PHE A 546 -45.82 -23.81 -30.27
CA PHE A 546 -46.42 -25.03 -29.69
C PHE A 546 -46.30 -25.03 -28.15
N LYS A 547 -47.30 -25.61 -27.49
CA LYS A 547 -47.53 -25.65 -26.02
C LYS A 547 -47.04 -26.98 -25.41
N PRO A 548 -47.06 -27.14 -24.07
CA PRO A 548 -46.01 -27.78 -23.27
C PRO A 548 -46.33 -29.21 -22.87
N ASP A 549 -45.32 -29.94 -22.37
CA ASP A 549 -45.53 -31.07 -21.46
C ASP A 549 -44.43 -31.11 -20.37
N THR A 550 -44.89 -31.16 -19.12
CA THR A 550 -44.19 -31.69 -17.94
C THR A 550 -44.80 -33.06 -17.66
N PRO A 551 -44.07 -34.07 -17.11
CA PRO A 551 -43.80 -34.03 -15.66
C PRO A 551 -42.55 -34.80 -15.14
N SER A 552 -42.32 -34.54 -13.84
CA SER A 552 -41.82 -35.41 -12.75
C SER A 552 -40.33 -35.77 -12.57
N VAL A 553 -39.79 -35.21 -11.47
CA VAL A 553 -39.15 -35.86 -10.30
C VAL A 553 -38.12 -36.96 -10.55
N ALA A 554 -36.86 -36.71 -10.16
CA ALA A 554 -36.10 -37.56 -9.24
C ALA A 554 -34.79 -36.90 -8.78
N SER A 555 -34.48 -37.14 -7.51
CA SER A 555 -33.31 -36.71 -6.74
C SER A 555 -32.17 -37.72 -6.89
N SER A 556 -30.92 -37.24 -6.95
CA SER A 556 -29.71 -37.83 -6.34
C SER A 556 -28.51 -37.01 -6.79
N SER A 557 -27.84 -36.23 -5.93
CA SER A 557 -26.69 -36.64 -5.11
C SER A 557 -25.63 -37.42 -5.90
N GLY A 558 -24.47 -36.81 -6.11
CA GLY A 558 -23.35 -37.46 -6.80
C GLY A 558 -22.22 -36.47 -7.04
N GLU A 559 -21.36 -36.38 -6.04
CA GLU A 559 -20.02 -35.82 -6.01
C GLU A 559 -19.29 -35.74 -7.35
N SER A 560 -18.58 -34.63 -7.58
CA SER A 560 -17.11 -34.65 -7.71
C SER A 560 -16.66 -33.26 -8.13
N PHE A 561 -16.00 -32.53 -7.22
CA PHE A 561 -15.12 -31.45 -7.64
C PHE A 561 -13.84 -31.56 -6.84
N ASP A 562 -12.90 -32.26 -7.47
CA ASP A 562 -11.48 -32.16 -7.20
C ASP A 562 -11.05 -30.69 -7.24
N MET A 563 -10.29 -30.32 -6.21
CA MET A 563 -9.08 -29.49 -6.24
C MET A 563 -9.06 -28.30 -7.22
N MET A 564 -8.73 -27.09 -6.71
CA MET A 564 -7.49 -26.34 -7.08
C MET A 564 -7.47 -24.85 -6.67
N HIS A 565 -6.45 -24.53 -5.87
CA HIS A 565 -5.46 -23.42 -5.88
C HIS A 565 -5.83 -21.96 -6.27
N GLY A 566 -5.05 -21.00 -5.72
CA GLY A 566 -5.26 -19.55 -5.83
C GLY A 566 -4.43 -18.76 -6.85
N ALA A 567 -4.37 -17.44 -6.56
CA ALA A 567 -3.64 -16.29 -7.15
C ALA A 567 -4.21 -15.61 -8.41
N GLU A 568 -4.36 -14.27 -8.35
CA GLU A 568 -3.99 -13.36 -9.44
C GLU A 568 -3.83 -11.89 -9.00
N ALA A 569 -2.76 -11.27 -9.52
CA ALA A 569 -2.51 -9.84 -9.63
C ALA A 569 -2.30 -9.57 -11.14
N GLU A 570 -3.04 -8.63 -11.74
CA GLU A 570 -3.03 -8.40 -13.18
C GLU A 570 -1.67 -7.87 -13.69
N LYS A 571 -1.12 -8.54 -14.71
CA LYS A 571 -0.03 -8.04 -15.56
C LYS A 571 -0.62 -7.18 -16.69
N SER A 572 -0.04 -6.00 -16.89
CA SER A 572 -0.23 -5.18 -18.09
C SER A 572 0.30 -5.87 -19.35
N VAL A 573 -0.54 -6.04 -20.38
CA VAL A 573 -0.20 -6.69 -21.65
C VAL A 573 0.03 -5.65 -22.76
N LEU A 574 1.16 -5.76 -23.45
CA LEU A 574 1.44 -5.16 -24.76
C LEU A 574 1.13 -6.21 -25.84
N TYR A 575 0.42 -5.80 -26.90
CA TYR A 575 0.05 -6.66 -28.03
C TYR A 575 1.17 -6.67 -29.08
N ASP A 576 1.58 -7.84 -29.56
CA ASP A 576 2.18 -8.01 -30.89
C ASP A 576 1.91 -9.44 -31.39
N GLY A 577 1.52 -9.59 -32.65
CA GLY A 577 0.98 -10.83 -33.23
C GLY A 577 1.95 -11.61 -34.12
N ASN A 578 1.82 -12.94 -34.13
CA ASN A 578 1.62 -13.81 -35.31
C ASN A 578 1.72 -15.31 -34.94
N ASP A 579 0.85 -16.10 -35.56
CA ASP A 579 0.65 -17.57 -35.55
C ASP A 579 1.89 -18.35 -36.09
N GLU A 580 2.14 -19.67 -35.94
CA GLU A 580 1.38 -20.89 -35.61
C GLU A 580 2.39 -22.09 -35.30
N PRO A 581 2.06 -23.41 -35.21
CA PRO A 581 2.15 -24.23 -33.99
C PRO A 581 3.11 -25.46 -34.03
N ASP A 582 3.36 -26.13 -32.88
CA ASP A 582 2.97 -27.54 -32.61
C ASP A 582 3.72 -28.22 -31.40
N ALA A 583 2.95 -29.06 -30.70
CA ALA A 583 3.26 -30.31 -29.97
C ALA A 583 4.04 -30.38 -28.62
N ARG A 584 3.21 -30.61 -27.57
CA ARG A 584 3.28 -31.66 -26.52
C ARG A 584 4.30 -31.56 -25.37
N TYR A 585 3.79 -31.29 -24.16
CA TYR A 585 4.11 -32.06 -22.94
C TYR A 585 2.99 -31.90 -21.88
N HIS A 586 2.60 -33.02 -21.27
CA HIS A 586 1.60 -33.13 -20.19
C HIS A 586 2.20 -32.76 -18.82
N GLY A 587 1.37 -32.14 -17.95
CA GLY A 587 1.62 -32.01 -16.51
C GLY A 587 1.03 -30.75 -15.87
N HIS A 588 -0.30 -30.64 -15.82
CA HIS A 588 -1.06 -29.53 -15.23
C HIS A 588 -0.82 -29.35 -13.72
N PRO A 589 -0.86 -28.09 -13.26
CA PRO A 589 -1.92 -27.68 -12.34
C PRO A 589 -2.80 -26.55 -12.93
N GLN A 590 -4.10 -26.82 -13.15
CA GLN A 590 -5.16 -25.92 -13.63
C GLN A 590 -5.39 -24.71 -12.67
N SER A 591 -5.24 -23.45 -13.09
CA SER A 591 -6.22 -22.60 -13.79
C SER A 591 -7.64 -22.63 -13.19
N GLY A 592 -7.90 -21.78 -12.20
CA GLY A 592 -9.24 -21.49 -11.67
C GLY A 592 -9.69 -20.07 -12.03
N ILE A 593 -10.89 -19.95 -12.56
CA ILE A 593 -11.52 -18.68 -12.93
C ILE A 593 -11.96 -17.96 -11.65
N THR A 594 -11.47 -16.73 -11.44
CA THR A 594 -11.89 -15.84 -10.36
C THR A 594 -13.21 -15.13 -10.71
N GLY A 595 -14.00 -14.78 -9.69
CA GLY A 595 -15.32 -14.14 -9.80
C GLY A 595 -15.31 -12.70 -10.34
N THR A 596 -14.40 -12.38 -11.26
CA THR A 596 -14.26 -11.08 -11.92
C THR A 596 -14.58 -11.11 -13.42
N GLN A 597 -14.99 -12.25 -14.01
CA GLN A 597 -15.50 -12.31 -15.39
C GLN A 597 -17.05 -12.28 -15.51
N VAL A 598 -17.71 -11.33 -14.85
CA VAL A 598 -19.16 -11.09 -15.07
C VAL A 598 -19.44 -9.79 -15.84
N PHE A 599 -18.41 -9.05 -16.27
CA PHE A 599 -18.60 -7.86 -17.12
C PHE A 599 -18.19 -8.01 -18.59
N ASP A 600 -17.93 -9.24 -19.07
CA ASP A 600 -17.71 -9.50 -20.51
C ASP A 600 -18.96 -9.98 -21.28
N LYS A 601 -20.14 -9.93 -20.64
CA LYS A 601 -21.42 -10.02 -21.35
C LYS A 601 -22.43 -9.04 -20.77
N MET A 602 -22.16 -7.76 -20.95
CA MET A 602 -23.24 -6.85 -21.31
C MET A 602 -22.74 -5.75 -22.16
#